data_AF-A0A3A0EP43-F1
#
_entry.id   AF-A0A3A0EP43-F1
#
_cell.length_a   1.000
_cell.length_b   1.000
_cell.length_c   1.000
_cell.angle_alpha   90.00
_cell.angle_beta   90.00
_cell.angle_gamma   90.00
#
_symmetry.space_group_name_H-M   'P 1'
#
loop_
_entity.id
_entity.type
_entity.pdbx_description
1 polymer ?
#
loop_
_entity_poly.entity_id
_entity_poly.type
_entity_poly.pdbx_seq_one_letter_code
_entity_poly.pdbx_strand_id
1 'polypeptide(L)'
;GARLPVGLEGASPALLAALGAPVAAHPALAWSDARRRAPLRIARHWLLRFGVFGWLPTAVLFASYQMIAFGGWRGQWLLEGPRAWTETLVHWWIGTLVGLVLYAGFVRLLAEALAFGAAWIAPQRAPALRRAVEWAVALVYYAGIPALLAVRFLV
;
A
#
# COMPACT_ATOMS: atom_id res chain seq x y z
N GLY A 1 24.87 11.36 -35.82
CA GLY A 1 24.18 11.75 -34.58
C GLY A 1 23.26 10.63 -34.14
N ALA A 2 23.72 9.77 -33.23
CA ALA A 2 22.91 8.69 -32.69
C ALA A 2 21.97 9.27 -31.64
N ARG A 3 20.66 9.19 -31.90
CA ARG A 3 19.64 9.53 -30.91
C ARG A 3 19.70 8.45 -29.83
N LEU A 4 19.89 8.83 -28.57
CA LEU A 4 19.70 7.95 -27.41
C LEU A 4 18.24 8.12 -26.95
N PRO A 5 17.30 7.24 -27.37
CA PRO A 5 16.05 7.13 -26.68
C PRO A 5 16.26 6.25 -25.44
N VAL A 6 15.42 6.44 -24.42
CA VAL A 6 15.29 5.61 -23.22
C VAL A 6 16.19 6.01 -22.03
N GLY A 7 15.65 6.93 -21.24
CA GLY A 7 15.56 6.77 -19.78
C GLY A 7 16.87 6.64 -19.00
N LEU A 8 17.43 7.77 -18.61
CA LEU A 8 18.38 7.87 -17.48
C LEU A 8 17.73 7.58 -16.11
N GLU A 9 16.52 7.02 -16.06
CA GLU A 9 15.89 6.54 -14.81
C GLU A 9 16.49 5.21 -14.31
N GLY A 10 17.48 4.67 -15.01
CA GLY A 10 18.10 3.48 -14.50
C GLY A 10 19.15 2.85 -15.38
N ALA A 11 20.32 3.47 -15.50
CA ALA A 11 21.50 2.72 -15.87
C ALA A 11 21.67 1.56 -14.87
N SER A 12 21.61 0.32 -15.36
CA SER A 12 21.78 -0.85 -14.50
C SER A 12 23.21 -0.81 -13.94
N PRO A 13 23.42 -1.19 -12.68
CA PRO A 13 24.78 -1.20 -12.11
C PRO A 13 25.72 -2.11 -12.91
N ALA A 14 25.18 -3.14 -13.58
CA ALA A 14 25.91 -3.97 -14.52
C ALA A 14 26.37 -3.22 -15.78
N LEU A 15 25.53 -2.35 -16.35
CA LEU A 15 25.89 -1.50 -17.49
C LEU A 15 26.93 -0.45 -17.08
N LEU A 16 26.78 0.16 -15.90
CA LEU A 16 27.73 1.14 -15.39
C LEU A 16 29.07 0.52 -14.98
N ALA A 17 29.06 -0.71 -14.44
CA ALA A 17 30.27 -1.49 -14.17
C ALA A 17 30.95 -1.95 -15.47
N ALA A 18 30.18 -2.34 -16.49
CA ALA A 18 30.70 -2.66 -17.82
C ALA A 18 31.31 -1.43 -18.53
N LEU A 19 30.87 -0.21 -18.18
CA LEU A 19 31.42 1.06 -18.66
C LEU A 19 32.64 1.54 -17.86
N GLY A 20 33.13 0.76 -16.88
CA GLY A 20 34.35 1.06 -16.12
C GLY A 20 34.23 2.26 -15.16
N ALA A 21 33.03 2.78 -14.95
CA ALA A 21 32.82 3.89 -14.03
C ALA A 21 32.87 3.37 -12.58
N PRO A 22 33.50 4.11 -11.63
CA PRO A 22 33.60 3.74 -10.20
C PRO A 22 32.24 3.87 -9.52
N VAL A 23 31.34 2.96 -9.87
CA VAL A 23 29.90 3.08 -9.63
C VAL A 23 29.43 2.18 -8.50
N ALA A 24 30.23 1.15 -8.18
CA ALA A 24 29.89 0.11 -7.21
C ALA A 24 29.63 0.61 -5.77
N ALA A 25 29.93 1.88 -5.46
CA ALA A 25 29.84 2.44 -4.10
C ALA A 25 28.73 3.48 -3.87
N HIS A 26 28.00 3.96 -4.89
CA HIS A 26 27.04 5.05 -4.68
C HIS A 26 25.72 4.55 -4.06
N PRO A 27 25.27 5.07 -2.89
CA PRO A 27 24.08 4.58 -2.17
C PRO A 27 22.79 4.58 -3.00
N ALA A 28 22.64 5.59 -3.87
CA ALA A 28 21.51 5.71 -4.80
C ALA A 28 21.42 4.54 -5.80
N LEU A 29 22.57 3.99 -6.22
CA LEU A 29 22.61 2.90 -7.19
C LEU A 29 22.38 1.55 -6.53
N ALA A 30 22.92 1.34 -5.33
CA ALA A 30 22.58 0.20 -4.48
C ALA A 30 21.07 0.16 -4.16
N TRP A 31 20.46 1.31 -3.90
CA TRP A 31 19.02 1.45 -3.70
C TRP A 31 18.23 1.13 -4.98
N SER A 32 18.63 1.65 -6.15
CA SER A 32 17.93 1.39 -7.42
C SER A 32 18.00 -0.09 -7.85
N ASP A 33 19.12 -0.77 -7.59
CA ASP A 33 19.30 -2.19 -7.89
C ASP A 33 18.46 -3.05 -6.94
N ALA A 34 18.48 -2.73 -5.63
CA ALA A 34 17.63 -3.38 -4.65
C ALA A 34 16.13 -3.22 -4.98
N ARG A 35 15.72 -2.04 -5.48
CA ARG A 35 14.35 -1.76 -5.92
C ARG A 35 13.95 -2.57 -7.16
N ARG A 36 14.86 -2.78 -8.12
CA ARG A 36 14.57 -3.58 -9.32
C ARG A 36 14.53 -5.07 -9.05
N ARG A 37 15.36 -5.58 -8.14
CA ARG A 37 15.43 -7.00 -7.78
C ARG A 37 14.30 -7.46 -6.85
N ALA A 38 13.60 -6.53 -6.21
CA ALA A 38 12.42 -6.84 -5.41
C ALA A 38 11.18 -6.88 -6.33
N PRO A 39 10.71 -8.06 -6.78
CA PRO A 39 9.44 -8.12 -7.46
C PRO A 39 8.37 -7.63 -6.48
N LEU A 40 7.56 -6.68 -6.91
CA LEU A 40 6.40 -6.17 -6.18
C LEU A 40 5.31 -7.25 -6.04
N ARG A 41 5.61 -8.39 -5.42
CA ARG A 41 4.69 -9.53 -5.23
C ARG A 41 3.39 -9.09 -4.56
N ILE A 42 3.49 -8.10 -3.66
CA ILE A 42 2.37 -7.49 -2.94
C ILE A 42 1.57 -6.52 -3.84
N ALA A 43 2.20 -5.84 -4.80
CA ALA A 43 1.45 -5.03 -5.77
C ALA A 43 0.67 -5.89 -6.77
N ARG A 44 1.02 -7.17 -6.98
CA ARG A 44 0.29 -8.03 -7.91
C ARG A 44 -1.13 -8.41 -7.43
N HIS A 45 -1.46 -8.12 -6.18
CA HIS A 45 -2.72 -8.51 -5.53
C HIS A 45 -3.67 -7.31 -5.30
N TRP A 46 -3.73 -6.36 -6.25
CA TRP A 46 -4.65 -5.21 -6.18
C TRP A 46 -6.10 -5.62 -5.88
N LEU A 47 -6.58 -6.70 -6.51
CA LEU A 47 -7.95 -7.17 -6.34
C LEU A 47 -8.24 -7.71 -4.93
N LEU A 48 -7.28 -8.40 -4.31
CA LEU A 48 -7.42 -8.88 -2.94
C LEU A 48 -7.29 -7.73 -1.93
N ARG A 49 -6.41 -6.76 -2.20
CA ARG A 49 -6.09 -5.67 -1.29
C ARG A 49 -7.15 -4.56 -1.25
N PHE A 50 -7.74 -4.24 -2.41
CA PHE A 50 -8.76 -3.19 -2.50
C PHE A 50 -10.16 -3.74 -2.76
N GLY A 51 -10.29 -4.89 -3.44
CA GLY A 51 -11.58 -5.57 -3.57
C GLY A 51 -11.96 -6.22 -2.25
N VAL A 52 -11.42 -7.43 -1.98
CA VAL A 52 -11.84 -8.25 -0.83
C VAL A 52 -11.61 -7.54 0.51
N PHE A 53 -10.40 -7.00 0.71
CA PHE A 53 -10.06 -6.30 1.94
C PHE A 53 -10.65 -4.88 2.02
N GLY A 54 -11.12 -4.29 0.90
CA GLY A 54 -11.94 -3.08 0.92
C GLY A 54 -13.36 -3.35 1.38
N TRP A 55 -13.93 -4.49 0.97
CA TRP A 55 -15.28 -4.88 1.33
C TRP A 55 -15.46 -5.22 2.80
N LEU A 56 -14.48 -5.87 3.45
CA LEU A 56 -14.55 -6.21 4.88
C LEU A 56 -14.81 -5.00 5.80
N PRO A 57 -13.94 -3.98 5.86
CA PRO A 57 -14.14 -2.80 6.70
C PRO A 57 -15.38 -2.01 6.28
N THR A 58 -15.66 -1.93 4.98
CA THR A 58 -16.88 -1.30 4.47
C THR A 58 -18.13 -1.98 5.04
N ALA A 59 -18.18 -3.31 5.00
CA ALA A 59 -19.33 -4.08 5.48
C ALA A 59 -19.55 -3.87 6.98
N VAL A 60 -18.49 -3.82 7.78
CA VAL A 60 -18.59 -3.57 9.23
C VAL A 60 -19.08 -2.15 9.52
N LEU A 61 -18.49 -1.14 8.86
CA LEU A 61 -18.89 0.25 9.05
C LEU A 61 -20.33 0.50 8.59
N PHE A 62 -20.70 -0.03 7.43
CA PHE A 62 -22.05 0.05 6.91
C PHE A 62 -23.05 -0.70 7.81
N ALA A 63 -22.72 -1.90 8.29
CA ALA A 63 -23.57 -2.64 9.23
C ALA A 63 -23.83 -1.83 10.49
N SER A 64 -22.77 -1.22 11.04
CA SER A 64 -22.85 -0.40 12.24
C SER A 64 -23.74 0.82 12.02
N TYR A 65 -23.57 1.51 10.89
CA TYR A 65 -24.42 2.63 10.50
C TYR A 65 -25.91 2.21 10.39
N GLN A 66 -26.19 1.09 9.72
CA GLN A 66 -27.56 0.58 9.58
C GLN A 66 -28.21 0.22 10.93
N MET A 67 -27.45 -0.43 11.81
CA MET A 67 -27.93 -0.79 13.15
C MET A 67 -28.21 0.43 14.02
N ILE A 68 -27.36 1.47 13.95
CA ILE A 68 -27.50 2.68 14.77
C ILE A 68 -28.62 3.59 14.23
N ALA A 69 -28.64 3.86 12.92
CA ALA A 69 -29.55 4.83 12.33
C ALA A 69 -30.96 4.27 12.09
N PHE A 70 -31.07 2.98 11.76
CA PHE A 70 -32.34 2.38 11.32
C PHE A 70 -32.75 1.15 12.15
N GLY A 71 -32.02 0.81 13.21
CA GLY A 71 -32.35 -0.30 14.11
C GLY A 71 -32.17 -1.70 13.51
N GLY A 72 -31.59 -1.81 12.31
CA GLY A 72 -31.42 -3.09 11.64
C GLY A 72 -30.71 -2.97 10.29
N TRP A 73 -30.05 -4.04 9.85
CA TRP A 73 -29.29 -4.11 8.58
C TRP A 73 -30.10 -3.70 7.33
N ARG A 74 -31.41 -3.94 7.34
CA ARG A 74 -32.34 -3.62 6.24
C ARG A 74 -33.27 -2.45 6.57
N GLY A 75 -33.05 -1.75 7.68
CA GLY A 75 -33.95 -0.69 8.13
C GLY A 75 -34.09 0.41 7.08
N GLN A 76 -32.98 0.89 6.53
CA GLN A 76 -33.02 1.89 5.45
C GLN A 76 -33.68 1.36 4.17
N TRP A 77 -33.47 0.09 3.83
CA TRP A 77 -34.09 -0.52 2.64
C TRP A 77 -35.61 -0.50 2.74
N LEU A 78 -36.15 -0.78 3.93
CA LEU A 78 -37.59 -0.81 4.17
C LEU A 78 -38.22 0.58 4.29
N LEU A 79 -37.47 1.56 4.82
CA LEU A 79 -37.96 2.92 5.08
C LEU A 79 -37.78 3.87 3.89
N GLU A 80 -36.62 3.84 3.25
CA GLU A 80 -36.21 4.78 2.19
C GLU A 80 -36.09 4.10 0.82
N GLY A 81 -36.25 2.78 0.79
CA GLY A 81 -36.21 1.98 -0.42
C GLY A 81 -34.80 1.52 -0.83
N PRO A 82 -34.72 0.70 -1.89
CA PRO A 82 -33.49 0.06 -2.33
C PRO A 82 -32.43 1.03 -2.85
N ARG A 83 -32.87 2.15 -3.44
CA ARG A 83 -31.97 3.14 -4.04
C ARG A 83 -31.12 3.83 -2.97
N ALA A 84 -31.76 4.38 -1.93
CA ALA A 84 -31.08 5.07 -0.84
C ALA A 84 -30.12 4.14 -0.08
N TRP A 85 -30.54 2.88 0.14
CA TRP A 85 -29.70 1.85 0.75
C TRP A 85 -28.42 1.59 -0.07
N THR A 86 -28.56 1.48 -1.39
CA THR A 86 -27.42 1.22 -2.29
C THR A 86 -26.50 2.44 -2.42
N GLU A 87 -27.05 3.65 -2.51
CA GLU A 87 -26.26 4.90 -2.52
C GLU A 87 -25.44 5.05 -1.23
N THR A 88 -26.03 4.71 -0.09
CA THR A 88 -25.35 4.71 1.21
C THR A 88 -24.23 3.67 1.26
N LEU A 89 -24.49 2.45 0.77
CA LEU A 89 -23.47 1.40 0.70
C LEU A 89 -22.28 1.84 -0.16
N VAL A 90 -22.55 2.42 -1.34
CA VAL A 90 -21.52 2.93 -2.25
C VAL A 90 -20.74 4.07 -1.61
N HIS A 91 -21.41 4.98 -0.89
CA HIS A 91 -20.76 6.08 -0.19
C HIS A 91 -19.73 5.56 0.85
N TRP A 92 -20.15 4.62 1.70
CA TRP A 92 -19.26 3.99 2.68
C TRP A 92 -18.12 3.20 2.03
N TRP A 93 -18.41 2.53 0.91
CA TRP A 93 -17.41 1.78 0.15
C TRP A 93 -16.33 2.68 -0.44
N ILE A 94 -16.72 3.78 -1.09
CA ILE A 94 -15.79 4.77 -1.67
C ILE A 94 -14.94 5.39 -0.56
N GLY A 95 -15.57 5.85 0.54
CA GLY A 95 -14.84 6.43 1.67
C GLY A 95 -13.80 5.47 2.25
N THR A 96 -14.17 4.20 2.40
CA THR A 96 -13.26 3.16 2.88
C THR A 96 -12.13 2.89 1.89
N LEU A 97 -12.42 2.78 0.59
CA LEU A 97 -11.41 2.60 -0.45
C LEU A 97 -10.40 3.76 -0.47
N VAL A 98 -10.87 4.99 -0.40
CA VAL A 98 -10.00 6.17 -0.33
C VAL A 98 -9.10 6.09 0.90
N GLY A 99 -9.66 5.77 2.06
CA GLY A 99 -8.89 5.57 3.29
C GLY A 99 -7.82 4.47 3.15
N LEU A 100 -8.16 3.33 2.54
CA LEU A 100 -7.22 2.24 2.28
C LEU A 100 -6.07 2.64 1.36
N VAL A 101 -6.36 3.40 0.30
CA VAL A 101 -5.36 3.89 -0.65
C VAL A 101 -4.41 4.87 0.04
N LEU A 102 -4.95 5.83 0.79
CA LEU A 102 -4.15 6.80 1.53
C LEU A 102 -3.27 6.12 2.59
N TYR A 103 -3.84 5.19 3.35
CA TYR A 103 -3.09 4.41 4.34
C TYR A 103 -1.99 3.56 3.69
N ALA A 104 -2.28 2.90 2.58
CA ALA A 104 -1.28 2.16 1.81
C ALA A 104 -0.15 3.08 1.32
N GLY A 105 -0.48 4.26 0.80
CA GLY A 105 0.48 5.26 0.35
C GLY A 105 1.37 5.77 1.48
N PHE A 106 0.79 6.09 2.63
CA PHE A 106 1.51 6.54 3.82
C PHE A 106 2.50 5.48 4.32
N VAL A 107 2.04 4.24 4.50
CA VAL A 107 2.89 3.12 4.93
C VAL A 107 4.01 2.85 3.90
N ARG A 108 3.72 3.02 2.60
CA ARG A 108 4.71 2.89 1.53
C ARG A 108 5.77 3.99 1.58
N LEU A 109 5.37 5.23 1.86
CA LEU A 109 6.28 6.35 2.00
C LEU A 109 7.24 6.14 3.17
N LEU A 110 6.73 5.74 4.34
CA LEU A 110 7.55 5.40 5.51
C LEU A 110 8.53 4.27 5.21
N ALA A 111 8.06 3.22 4.54
CA ALA A 111 8.89 2.10 4.14
C ALA A 111 10.03 2.50 3.20
N GLU A 112 9.77 3.38 2.24
CA GLU A 112 10.80 3.86 1.31
C GLU A 112 11.81 4.77 2.03
N ALA A 113 11.35 5.63 2.95
CA ALA A 113 12.23 6.45 3.78
C ALA A 113 13.16 5.60 4.66
N LEU A 114 12.62 4.56 5.31
CA LEU A 114 13.41 3.61 6.11
C LEU A 114 14.41 2.84 5.25
N ALA A 115 13.99 2.36 4.07
CA ALA A 115 14.88 1.65 3.16
C ALA A 115 15.99 2.54 2.60
N PHE A 116 15.70 3.83 2.35
CA PHE A 116 16.69 4.81 1.91
C PHE A 116 17.70 5.12 3.01
N GLY A 117 17.24 5.40 4.24
CA GLY A 117 18.12 5.62 5.40
C GLY A 117 19.00 4.41 5.70
N ALA A 118 18.44 3.21 5.60
CA ALA A 118 19.18 1.95 5.74
C ALA A 118 20.30 1.78 4.71
N ALA A 119 20.04 2.13 3.44
CA ALA A 119 21.03 2.04 2.37
C ALA A 119 22.20 3.03 2.58
N TRP A 120 21.95 4.16 3.24
CA TRP A 120 22.98 5.13 3.63
C TRP A 120 23.88 4.61 4.76
N ILE A 121 23.33 3.93 5.76
CA ILE A 121 24.08 3.50 6.96
C ILE A 121 24.79 2.16 6.73
N ALA A 122 24.15 1.21 6.06
CA ALA A 122 24.64 -0.16 5.93
C ALA A 122 24.30 -0.76 4.55
N PRO A 123 24.98 -0.32 3.47
CA PRO A 123 24.69 -0.75 2.09
C PRO A 123 24.79 -2.28 1.90
N GLN A 124 25.65 -2.96 2.66
CA GLN A 124 25.81 -4.43 2.62
C GLN A 124 24.58 -5.20 3.11
N ARG A 125 23.72 -4.59 3.95
CA ARG A 125 22.49 -5.22 4.50
C ARG A 125 21.22 -4.78 3.78
N ALA A 126 21.32 -3.90 2.78
CA ALA A 126 20.19 -3.37 2.02
C ALA A 126 19.18 -4.42 1.51
N PRO A 127 19.59 -5.59 0.94
CA PRO A 127 18.63 -6.58 0.45
C PRO A 127 17.92 -7.38 1.56
N ALA A 128 18.51 -7.50 2.76
CA ALA A 128 17.85 -8.11 3.90
C ALA A 128 16.86 -7.13 4.55
N LEU A 129 17.25 -5.86 4.71
CA LEU A 129 16.37 -4.82 5.24
C LEU A 129 15.16 -4.57 4.33
N ARG A 130 15.33 -4.63 3.00
CA ARG A 130 14.21 -4.48 2.07
C ARG A 130 13.12 -5.54 2.29
N ARG A 131 13.51 -6.80 2.52
CA ARG A 131 12.57 -7.88 2.83
C ARG A 131 11.86 -7.66 4.16
N ALA A 132 12.58 -7.22 5.19
CA ALA A 132 11.98 -6.90 6.49
C ALA A 132 10.97 -5.74 6.37
N VAL A 133 11.32 -4.70 5.60
CA VAL A 133 10.43 -3.56 5.33
C VAL A 133 9.17 -4.01 4.58
N GLU A 134 9.29 -4.90 3.61
CA GLU A 134 8.11 -5.45 2.90
C GLU A 134 7.17 -6.22 3.82
N TRP A 135 7.73 -7.05 4.71
CA TRP A 135 6.94 -7.75 5.73
C TRP A 135 6.30 -6.79 6.73
N ALA A 136 7.03 -5.78 7.19
CA ALA A 136 6.50 -4.76 8.09
C ALA A 136 5.35 -3.99 7.43
N VAL A 137 5.48 -3.61 6.15
CA VAL A 137 4.41 -2.96 5.39
C VAL A 137 3.18 -3.86 5.28
N ALA A 138 3.38 -5.15 5.00
CA ALA A 138 2.27 -6.11 4.94
C ALA A 138 1.58 -6.24 6.30
N LEU A 139 2.35 -6.40 7.37
CA LEU A 139 1.84 -6.51 8.73
C LEU A 139 1.07 -5.26 9.15
N VAL A 140 1.65 -4.08 8.98
CA VAL A 140 1.02 -2.80 9.30
C VAL A 140 -0.24 -2.58 8.47
N TYR A 141 -0.26 -3.03 7.20
CA TYR A 141 -1.44 -2.91 6.36
C TYR A 141 -2.58 -3.86 6.80
N TYR A 142 -2.28 -5.15 6.94
CA TYR A 142 -3.31 -6.16 7.21
C TYR A 142 -3.72 -6.24 8.67
N ALA A 143 -2.83 -5.96 9.62
CA ALA A 143 -3.15 -5.97 11.06
C ALA A 143 -3.56 -4.58 11.57
N GLY A 144 -2.99 -3.50 11.02
CA GLY A 144 -3.31 -2.14 11.45
C GLY A 144 -4.75 -1.76 11.19
N ILE A 145 -5.34 -2.23 10.09
CA ILE A 145 -6.73 -1.88 9.75
C ILE A 145 -7.76 -2.55 10.66
N PRO A 146 -7.70 -3.87 10.93
CA PRO A 146 -8.51 -4.49 11.97
C PRO A 146 -8.31 -3.85 13.34
N ALA A 147 -7.07 -3.50 13.71
CA ALA A 147 -6.78 -2.84 14.98
C ALA A 147 -7.43 -1.46 15.07
N LEU A 148 -7.34 -0.63 14.02
CA LEU A 148 -7.99 0.68 13.97
C LEU A 148 -9.52 0.54 14.03
N LEU A 149 -10.07 -0.47 13.36
CA LEU A 149 -11.49 -0.77 13.43
C LEU A 149 -11.89 -1.15 14.87
N ALA A 150 -11.14 -2.04 15.51
CA ALA A 150 -11.39 -2.46 16.88
C ALA A 150 -11.31 -1.27 17.85
N VAL A 151 -10.29 -0.43 17.74
CA VAL A 151 -10.16 0.79 18.55
C VAL A 151 -11.38 1.70 18.37
N ARG A 152 -11.85 1.90 17.13
CA ARG A 152 -13.05 2.73 16.86
C ARG A 152 -14.32 2.22 17.53
N PHE A 153 -14.45 0.91 17.76
CA PHE A 153 -15.62 0.33 18.41
C PHE A 153 -15.46 0.14 19.93
N LEU A 154 -14.23 0.16 20.44
CA LEU A 154 -13.92 -0.03 21.86
C LEU A 154 -13.71 1.28 22.62
N VAL A 155 -13.42 2.38 21.92
CA VAL A 155 -13.16 3.73 22.46
C VAL A 155 -14.22 4.68 21.95
#